data_AF-A0A7G9QYQ8-F1
#
_entry.id   AF-A0A7G9QYQ8-F1
#
_cell.length_a   1.000
_cell.length_b   1.000
_cell.length_c   1.000
_cell.angle_alpha   90.00
_cell.angle_beta   90.00
_cell.angle_gamma   90.00
#
_symmetry.space_group_name_H-M   'P 1'
#
loop_
_entity.id
_entity.type
_entity.pdbx_description
1 polymer ?
#
loop_
_entity_poly.entity_id
_entity_poly.type
_entity_poly.pdbx_seq_one_letter_code
_entity_poly.pdbx_strand_id
1 'polypeptide(L)'
;MTPLFRRPARLVAALVLALGVAALVPGLLQIGDLADLVGRHGRTLAVVVGLVVLGELVRVRMPSGREISPLSSASAMAAVFLGPVAGEPTFDPPAGLVVVVVAAGLLIAAVVRRARHQPAGLSPLAARLTGVGVAVELTRGWGSPSLWAALADPGFSRGRWRSR
;
A
#
# COMPACT_ATOMS: atom_id res chain seq x y z
N MET A 1 20.03 -32.77 10.64
CA MET A 1 19.60 -31.34 10.59
C MET A 1 18.09 -31.31 10.42
N THR A 2 17.37 -30.82 11.43
CA THR A 2 15.98 -31.16 11.75
C THR A 2 14.92 -30.44 10.88
N PRO A 3 13.84 -31.14 10.47
CA PRO A 3 12.78 -30.61 9.59
C PRO A 3 11.75 -29.68 10.26
N LEU A 4 11.86 -29.42 11.57
CA LEU A 4 10.87 -28.65 12.34
C LEU A 4 10.84 -27.15 12.01
N PHE A 5 11.98 -26.55 11.63
CA PHE A 5 12.06 -25.10 11.33
C PHE A 5 11.38 -24.68 10.01
N ARG A 6 11.07 -25.62 9.10
CA ARG A 6 10.40 -25.30 7.82
C ARG A 6 8.89 -25.03 7.97
N ARG A 7 8.25 -25.59 9.00
CA ARG A 7 6.80 -25.43 9.24
C ARG A 7 6.40 -24.01 9.68
N PRO A 8 7.08 -23.34 10.64
CA PRO A 8 6.70 -21.99 11.05
C PRO A 8 6.85 -20.97 9.91
N ALA A 9 7.88 -21.10 9.07
CA ALA A 9 8.08 -20.19 7.93
C ALA A 9 6.94 -20.24 6.90
N ARG A 10 6.38 -21.43 6.64
CA ARG A 10 5.24 -21.59 5.71
C ARG A 10 3.95 -21.04 6.28
N LEU A 11 3.70 -21.24 7.57
CA LEU A 11 2.52 -20.69 8.25
C LEU A 11 2.56 -19.16 8.27
N VAL A 12 3.71 -18.58 8.62
CA VAL A 12 3.89 -17.12 8.58
C VAL A 12 3.70 -16.59 7.16
N ALA A 13 4.27 -17.24 6.14
CA ALA A 13 4.07 -16.84 4.75
C ALA A 13 2.60 -16.91 4.33
N ALA A 14 1.87 -17.95 4.72
CA ALA A 14 0.45 -18.12 4.44
C ALA A 14 -0.41 -17.06 5.14
N LEU A 15 -0.12 -16.77 6.41
CA LEU A 15 -0.80 -15.71 7.18
C LEU A 15 -0.56 -14.33 6.56
N VAL A 16 0.68 -14.02 6.19
CA VAL A 16 1.02 -12.75 5.53
C VAL A 16 0.30 -12.61 4.19
N LEU A 17 0.22 -13.70 3.41
CA LEU A 17 -0.55 -13.72 2.16
C LEU A 17 -2.04 -13.50 2.43
N ALA A 18 -2.62 -14.20 3.40
CA ALA A 18 -4.02 -14.06 3.77
C ALA A 18 -4.34 -12.62 4.21
N LEU A 19 -3.46 -12.00 5.01
CA LEU A 19 -3.60 -10.61 5.43
C LEU A 19 -3.49 -9.62 4.25
N GLY A 20 -2.54 -9.85 3.34
CA GLY A 20 -2.40 -9.02 2.14
C GLY A 20 -3.62 -9.11 1.23
N VAL A 21 -4.19 -10.31 1.06
CA VAL A 21 -5.44 -10.50 0.31
C VAL A 21 -6.63 -9.86 1.04
N ALA A 22 -6.73 -10.04 2.35
CA ALA A 22 -7.78 -9.42 3.16
C ALA A 22 -7.76 -7.89 3.08
N ALA A 23 -6.56 -7.28 3.00
CA ALA A 23 -6.40 -5.83 2.83
C ALA A 23 -7.00 -5.30 1.52
N LEU A 24 -7.20 -6.14 0.50
CA LEU A 24 -7.85 -5.75 -0.76
C LEU A 24 -9.36 -5.68 -0.65
N VAL A 25 -9.97 -6.43 0.28
CA VAL A 25 -11.43 -6.59 0.36
C VAL A 25 -12.15 -5.24 0.44
N PRO A 26 -11.76 -4.27 1.30
CA PRO A 26 -12.44 -2.98 1.36
C PRO A 26 -12.38 -2.21 0.03
N GLY A 27 -11.23 -2.25 -0.66
CA GLY A 27 -11.05 -1.59 -1.94
C GLY A 27 -11.81 -2.25 -3.08
N LEU A 28 -11.94 -3.59 -3.07
CA LEU A 28 -12.74 -4.33 -4.04
C LEU A 28 -14.24 -4.03 -3.88
N LEU A 29 -14.71 -3.79 -2.65
CA LEU A 29 -16.09 -3.35 -2.40
C LEU A 29 -16.35 -1.93 -2.92
N GLN A 30 -15.29 -1.11 -3.06
CA GLN A 30 -15.34 0.27 -3.54
C GLN A 30 -14.92 0.41 -5.01
N ILE A 31 -14.74 -0.71 -5.73
CA ILE A 31 -14.20 -0.71 -7.10
C ILE A 31 -15.04 0.10 -8.09
N GLY A 32 -16.34 0.31 -7.80
CA GLY A 32 -17.24 1.14 -8.61
C GLY A 32 -16.77 2.60 -8.74
N ASP A 33 -16.10 3.12 -7.72
CA ASP A 33 -15.59 4.50 -7.70
C ASP A 33 -14.21 4.64 -8.38
N LEU A 34 -13.65 3.53 -8.89
CA LEU A 34 -12.32 3.52 -9.50
C LEU A 34 -12.27 4.36 -10.78
N ALA A 35 -13.30 4.30 -11.61
CA ALA A 35 -13.36 5.05 -12.87
C ALA A 35 -13.31 6.57 -12.60
N ASP A 36 -14.08 7.03 -11.62
CA ASP A 36 -14.10 8.40 -11.15
C ASP A 36 -12.74 8.82 -10.57
N LEU A 37 -12.13 7.95 -9.75
CA LEU A 37 -10.83 8.19 -9.17
C LEU A 37 -9.75 8.36 -10.25
N VAL A 38 -9.76 7.49 -11.27
CA VAL A 38 -8.85 7.57 -12.42
C VAL A 38 -9.13 8.80 -13.27
N GLY A 39 -10.41 9.15 -13.49
CA GLY A 39 -10.78 10.34 -14.25
C GLY A 39 -10.30 11.63 -13.59
N ARG A 40 -10.41 11.74 -12.26
CA ARG A 40 -10.01 12.96 -11.51
C ARG A 40 -8.52 13.02 -11.19
N HIS A 41 -7.89 11.88 -10.88
CA HIS A 41 -6.52 11.84 -10.35
C HIS A 41 -5.56 10.99 -11.20
N GLY A 42 -5.90 10.71 -12.46
CA GLY A 42 -5.16 9.78 -13.32
C GLY A 42 -3.66 10.06 -13.41
N ARG A 43 -3.24 11.33 -13.46
CA ARG A 43 -1.82 11.71 -13.45
C ARG A 43 -1.12 11.30 -12.16
N THR A 44 -1.69 11.67 -11.01
CA THR A 44 -1.17 11.31 -9.68
C THR A 44 -1.09 9.80 -9.50
N LEU A 45 -2.15 9.08 -9.89
CA LEU A 45 -2.18 7.62 -9.83
C LEU A 45 -1.12 6.99 -10.73
N ALA A 46 -0.95 7.48 -11.96
CA ALA A 46 0.06 6.98 -12.89
C ALA A 46 1.47 7.16 -12.33
N VAL A 47 1.76 8.31 -11.70
CA VAL A 47 3.04 8.56 -11.04
C VAL A 47 3.24 7.62 -9.86
N VAL A 48 2.25 7.48 -8.97
CA VAL A 48 2.32 6.57 -7.81
C VAL A 48 2.55 5.14 -8.26
N VAL A 49 1.74 4.63 -9.19
CA VAL A 49 1.87 3.29 -9.75
C VAL A 49 3.23 3.11 -10.41
N GLY A 50 3.67 4.08 -11.22
CA GLY A 50 4.96 4.05 -11.88
C GLY A 50 6.12 3.96 -10.89
N LEU A 51 6.11 4.76 -9.82
CA LEU A 51 7.13 4.73 -8.78
C LEU A 51 7.12 3.43 -7.97
N VAL A 52 5.94 2.90 -7.64
CA VAL A 52 5.81 1.58 -6.99
C VAL A 52 6.38 0.48 -7.87
N VAL A 53 6.07 0.50 -9.17
CA VAL A 53 6.59 -0.46 -10.15
C VAL A 53 8.11 -0.35 -10.27
N LEU A 54 8.63 0.84 -10.54
CA LEU A 54 10.06 1.08 -10.69
C LEU A 54 10.82 0.70 -9.42
N GLY A 55 10.31 1.10 -8.26
CA GLY A 55 10.93 0.78 -6.98
C GLY A 55 10.91 -0.72 -6.65
N GLU A 56 9.96 -1.47 -7.21
CA GLU A 56 9.88 -2.92 -7.04
C GLU A 56 10.78 -3.68 -8.05
N LEU A 57 11.10 -3.06 -9.19
CA LEU A 57 12.08 -3.55 -10.15
C LEU A 57 13.52 -3.26 -9.69
N VAL A 58 13.75 -2.15 -8.98
CA VAL A 58 15.05 -1.75 -8.42
C VAL A 58 15.19 -2.30 -7.00
N ARG A 59 15.31 -3.63 -6.88
CA ARG A 59 15.55 -4.28 -5.59
C ARG A 59 17.01 -4.17 -5.17
N VAL A 60 17.22 -3.93 -3.89
CA VAL A 60 18.54 -3.96 -3.26
C VAL A 60 18.72 -5.31 -2.57
N ARG A 61 19.79 -6.02 -2.93
CA ARG A 61 20.17 -7.28 -2.30
C ARG A 61 21.14 -7.01 -1.16
N MET A 62 20.77 -7.39 0.06
CA MET A 62 21.62 -7.25 1.24
C MET A 62 22.69 -8.35 1.30
N PRO A 63 23.79 -8.14 2.05
CA PRO A 63 24.80 -9.16 2.32
C PRO A 63 24.24 -10.44 2.96
N SER A 64 23.12 -10.33 3.70
CA SER A 64 22.39 -11.46 4.27
C SER A 64 21.62 -12.31 3.24
N GLY A 65 21.68 -11.97 1.95
CA GLY A 65 20.94 -12.62 0.88
C GLY A 65 19.47 -12.18 0.76
N ARG A 66 18.97 -11.34 1.68
CA ARG A 66 17.62 -10.77 1.64
C ARG A 66 17.51 -9.69 0.57
N GLU A 67 16.41 -9.67 -0.16
CA GLU A 67 16.06 -8.57 -1.07
C GLU A 67 15.08 -7.60 -0.40
N ILE A 68 15.30 -6.31 -0.60
CA ILE A 68 14.36 -5.25 -0.21
C ILE A 68 14.07 -4.32 -1.39
N SER A 69 12.88 -3.71 -1.37
CA SER A 69 12.44 -2.73 -2.36
C SER A 69 12.14 -1.40 -1.65
N PRO A 70 13.16 -0.67 -1.16
CA PRO A 70 12.93 0.50 -0.31
C PRO A 70 12.15 1.60 -1.05
N LEU A 71 12.44 1.80 -2.34
CA LEU A 71 11.73 2.75 -3.18
C LEU A 71 10.24 2.39 -3.31
N SER A 72 9.93 1.12 -3.59
CA SER A 72 8.54 0.66 -3.68
C SER A 72 7.78 0.92 -2.39
N SER A 73 8.38 0.58 -1.24
CA SER A 73 7.78 0.82 0.08
C SER A 73 7.57 2.32 0.35
N ALA A 74 8.55 3.16 0.03
CA ALA A 74 8.45 4.60 0.22
C ALA A 74 7.36 5.21 -0.67
N SER A 75 7.28 4.81 -1.94
CA SER A 75 6.25 5.28 -2.88
C SER A 75 4.85 4.80 -2.49
N ALA A 76 4.72 3.56 -2.02
CA ALA A 76 3.46 3.04 -1.49
C ALA A 76 2.99 3.83 -0.27
N MET A 77 3.90 4.13 0.67
CA MET A 77 3.57 4.98 1.83
C MET A 77 3.27 6.43 1.41
N ALA A 78 3.98 6.97 0.42
CA ALA A 78 3.67 8.28 -0.13
C ALA A 78 2.23 8.34 -0.65
N ALA A 79 1.72 7.27 -1.28
CA ALA A 79 0.32 7.19 -1.70
C ALA A 79 -0.68 7.26 -0.53
N VAL A 80 -0.32 6.66 0.62
CA VAL A 80 -1.13 6.70 1.84
C VAL A 80 -1.21 8.11 2.40
N PHE A 81 -0.04 8.75 2.56
CA PHE A 81 0.11 10.04 3.21
C PHE A 81 0.02 11.23 2.25
N LEU A 82 -0.30 11.01 0.96
CA LEU A 82 -0.32 12.10 -0.01
C LEU A 82 -1.36 13.14 0.41
N GLY A 83 -0.88 14.36 0.62
CA GLY A 83 -1.71 15.53 0.90
C GLY A 83 -2.01 16.33 -0.37
N PRO A 84 -2.51 17.57 -0.20
CA PRO A 84 -2.71 18.49 -1.31
C PRO A 84 -1.41 18.74 -2.09
N VAL A 85 -1.49 18.65 -3.42
CA VAL A 85 -0.38 18.96 -4.34
C VAL A 85 -0.73 20.24 -5.08
N ALA A 86 0.20 21.19 -5.10
CA ALA A 86 -0.03 22.48 -5.75
C ALA A 86 -0.35 22.29 -7.25
N GLY A 87 -1.48 22.88 -7.68
CA GLY A 87 -1.93 22.78 -9.07
C GLY A 87 -2.67 21.50 -9.42
N GLU A 88 -2.91 20.59 -8.46
CA GLU A 88 -3.67 19.37 -8.70
C GLU A 88 -4.88 19.21 -7.78
N PRO A 89 -5.92 18.45 -8.22
CA PRO A 89 -7.07 18.16 -7.38
C PRO A 89 -6.64 17.46 -6.08
N THR A 90 -7.24 17.86 -4.95
CA THR A 90 -6.96 17.27 -3.63
C THR A 90 -7.11 15.76 -3.68
N PHE A 91 -6.01 15.04 -3.43
CA PHE A 91 -5.97 13.58 -3.52
C PHE A 91 -6.60 12.94 -2.29
N ASP A 92 -7.92 12.71 -2.37
CA ASP A 92 -8.73 12.17 -1.29
C ASP A 92 -9.50 10.89 -1.69
N PRO A 93 -8.81 9.82 -2.14
CA PRO A 93 -9.46 8.54 -2.37
C PRO A 93 -9.94 7.90 -1.05
N PRO A 94 -11.05 7.12 -1.12
CA PRO A 94 -11.38 6.13 -0.13
C PRO A 94 -10.18 5.25 0.24
N ALA A 95 -10.06 4.92 1.52
CA ALA A 95 -9.01 4.06 2.08
C ALA A 95 -8.77 2.80 1.23
N GLY A 96 -9.82 2.03 0.97
CA GLY A 96 -9.73 0.79 0.21
C GLY A 96 -9.12 0.97 -1.19
N LEU A 97 -9.43 2.06 -1.88
CA LEU A 97 -8.92 2.31 -3.23
C LEU A 97 -7.42 2.62 -3.26
N VAL A 98 -6.86 3.24 -2.21
CA VAL A 98 -5.39 3.41 -2.10
C VAL A 98 -4.69 2.05 -2.09
N VAL A 99 -5.24 1.08 -1.35
CA VAL A 99 -4.69 -0.28 -1.28
C VAL A 99 -4.76 -0.95 -2.65
N VAL A 100 -5.87 -0.79 -3.38
CA VAL A 100 -6.04 -1.32 -4.75
C VAL A 100 -5.04 -0.72 -5.73
N VAL A 101 -4.81 0.59 -5.68
CA VAL A 101 -3.83 1.28 -6.54
C VAL A 101 -2.42 0.75 -6.29
N VAL A 102 -2.02 0.62 -5.03
CA VAL A 102 -0.70 0.06 -4.68
C VAL A 102 -0.61 -1.40 -5.11
N ALA A 103 -1.67 -2.19 -4.89
CA ALA A 103 -1.73 -3.58 -5.33
C ALA A 103 -1.57 -3.72 -6.84
N ALA A 104 -2.18 -2.83 -7.62
CA ALA A 104 -2.03 -2.80 -9.07
C ALA A 104 -0.57 -2.57 -9.47
N GLY A 105 0.11 -1.59 -8.85
CA GLY A 105 1.54 -1.37 -9.09
C GLY A 105 2.42 -2.57 -8.74
N LEU A 106 2.18 -3.20 -7.59
CA LEU A 106 2.89 -4.41 -7.18
C LEU A 106 2.62 -5.60 -8.12
N LEU A 107 1.38 -5.74 -8.61
CA LEU A 107 0.99 -6.77 -9.57
C LEU A 107 1.67 -6.56 -10.93
N ILE A 108 1.69 -5.32 -11.44
CA ILE A 108 2.40 -4.96 -12.68
C ILE A 108 3.88 -5.31 -12.54
N ALA A 109 4.52 -4.93 -11.43
CA ALA A 109 5.92 -5.29 -11.19
C ALA A 109 6.13 -6.81 -11.14
N ALA A 110 5.23 -7.55 -10.47
CA ALA A 110 5.30 -9.01 -10.42
C ALA A 110 5.18 -9.65 -11.81
N VAL A 111 4.29 -9.14 -12.66
CA VAL A 111 4.11 -9.59 -14.04
C VAL A 111 5.36 -9.30 -14.87
N VAL A 112 5.89 -8.07 -14.81
CA VAL A 112 7.12 -7.68 -15.51
C VAL A 112 8.30 -8.55 -15.09
N ARG A 113 8.43 -8.85 -13.81
CA ARG A 113 9.50 -9.74 -13.30
C ARG A 113 9.32 -11.17 -13.77
N ARG A 114 8.08 -11.67 -13.79
CA ARG A 114 7.79 -13.01 -14.32
C ARG A 114 8.12 -13.12 -15.81
N ALA A 115 7.83 -12.08 -16.59
CA ALA A 115 8.23 -12.00 -18.01
C ALA A 115 9.76 -11.98 -18.19
N ARG A 116 10.51 -11.45 -17.22
CA ARG A 116 11.98 -11.48 -17.17
C ARG A 116 12.56 -12.73 -16.49
N HIS A 117 11.75 -13.75 -16.22
CA HIS A 117 12.13 -14.97 -15.49
C HIS A 117 12.73 -14.73 -14.09
N GLN A 118 12.42 -13.60 -13.46
CA GLN A 118 12.86 -13.26 -12.10
C GLN A 118 11.79 -13.63 -11.06
N PRO A 119 12.19 -14.13 -9.87
CA PRO A 119 11.24 -14.56 -8.84
C PRO A 119 10.54 -13.36 -8.16
N ALA A 120 9.25 -13.16 -8.44
CA ALA A 120 8.45 -12.06 -7.87
C ALA A 120 8.48 -11.99 -6.33
N GLY A 121 8.47 -13.15 -5.66
CA GLY A 121 8.42 -13.25 -4.20
C GLY A 121 7.10 -12.68 -3.64
N LEU A 122 6.06 -13.52 -3.61
CA LEU A 122 4.70 -13.08 -3.22
C LEU A 122 4.60 -12.66 -1.75
N SER A 123 5.37 -13.29 -0.84
CA SER A 123 5.33 -12.94 0.58
C SER A 123 5.82 -11.51 0.88
N PRO A 124 6.93 -11.02 0.29
CA PRO A 124 7.30 -9.60 0.36
C PRO A 124 6.23 -8.63 -0.17
N LEU A 125 5.56 -8.97 -1.27
CA LEU A 125 4.49 -8.14 -1.84
C LEU A 125 3.30 -8.06 -0.88
N ALA A 126 2.87 -9.21 -0.36
CA ALA A 126 1.78 -9.30 0.61
C ALA A 126 2.11 -8.56 1.91
N ALA A 127 3.33 -8.69 2.43
CA ALA A 127 3.75 -7.96 3.63
C ALA A 127 3.66 -6.44 3.45
N ARG A 128 4.06 -5.92 2.28
CA ARG A 128 3.92 -4.48 1.98
C ARG A 128 2.47 -4.08 1.87
N LEU A 129 1.67 -4.89 1.17
CA LEU A 129 0.25 -4.60 1.00
C LEU A 129 -0.49 -4.60 2.35
N THR A 130 -0.16 -5.53 3.25
CA THR A 130 -0.64 -5.51 4.64
C THR A 130 -0.22 -4.24 5.37
N GLY A 131 1.05 -3.83 5.27
CA GLY A 131 1.55 -2.60 5.88
C GLY A 131 0.84 -1.34 5.35
N VAL A 132 0.58 -1.29 4.04
CA VAL A 132 -0.19 -0.21 3.40
C VAL A 132 -1.63 -0.21 3.88
N GLY A 133 -2.29 -1.37 3.93
CA GLY A 133 -3.65 -1.50 4.47
C GLY A 133 -3.75 -0.96 5.89
N VAL A 134 -2.84 -1.38 6.77
CA VAL A 134 -2.78 -0.86 8.15
C VAL A 134 -2.53 0.66 8.18
N ALA A 135 -1.57 1.16 7.41
CA ALA A 135 -1.24 2.59 7.38
C ALA A 135 -2.42 3.44 6.86
N VAL A 136 -3.13 2.96 5.84
CA VAL A 136 -4.30 3.63 5.29
C VAL A 136 -5.44 3.68 6.29
N GLU A 137 -5.75 2.56 6.96
CA GLU A 137 -6.81 2.55 7.98
C GLU A 137 -6.50 3.51 9.14
N LEU A 138 -5.25 3.57 9.58
CA LEU A 138 -4.82 4.50 10.63
C LEU A 138 -4.89 5.98 10.22
N THR A 139 -4.74 6.27 8.92
CA THR A 139 -4.60 7.65 8.42
C THR A 139 -5.87 8.22 7.81
N ARG A 140 -6.75 7.34 7.31
CA ARG A 140 -7.96 7.70 6.56
C ARG A 140 -9.22 7.02 7.11
N GLY A 141 -9.09 5.95 7.90
CA GLY A 141 -10.23 5.17 8.40
C GLY A 141 -11.03 5.81 9.55
N TRP A 142 -10.46 6.79 10.26
CA TRP A 142 -11.10 7.41 11.44
C TRP A 142 -12.05 8.58 11.13
N GLY A 143 -12.53 8.70 9.89
CA GLY A 143 -13.52 9.70 9.50
C GLY A 143 -12.95 11.11 9.24
N SER A 144 -11.64 11.22 9.03
CA SER A 144 -11.02 12.40 8.42
C SER A 144 -10.60 12.03 6.98
N PRO A 145 -10.87 12.89 5.97
CA PRO A 145 -10.49 12.60 4.59
C PRO A 145 -8.99 12.32 4.44
N SER A 146 -8.13 12.98 5.22
CA SER A 146 -6.71 12.66 5.27
C SER A 146 -6.06 13.06 6.60
N LEU A 147 -4.90 12.48 6.91
CA LEU A 147 -4.06 12.89 8.05
C LEU A 147 -3.79 14.40 8.04
N TRP A 148 -3.59 14.99 6.86
CA TRP A 148 -3.35 16.43 6.72
C TRP A 148 -4.60 17.27 7.03
N ALA A 149 -5.77 16.80 6.62
CA ALA A 149 -7.03 17.44 6.99
C ALA A 149 -7.25 17.38 8.52
N ALA A 150 -6.92 16.24 9.15
CA ALA A 150 -6.96 16.12 10.61
C ALA A 150 -5.98 17.07 11.33
N LEU A 151 -4.77 17.25 10.79
CA LEU A 151 -3.78 18.18 11.34
C LEU A 151 -4.15 19.66 11.13
N ALA A 152 -4.86 19.97 10.04
CA ALA A 152 -5.34 21.32 9.75
C ALA A 152 -6.57 21.71 10.58
N ASP A 153 -7.27 20.74 11.20
CA ASP A 153 -8.44 20.99 12.06
C ASP A 153 -8.00 21.44 13.48
N PRO A 154 -8.31 22.69 13.90
CA PRO A 154 -8.00 23.19 15.24
C PRO A 154 -8.65 22.36 16.37
N GLY A 155 -9.73 21.64 16.08
CA GLY A 155 -10.50 20.83 17.03
C GLY A 155 -9.90 19.45 17.33
N PHE A 156 -8.99 18.95 16.50
CA PHE A 156 -8.43 17.59 16.62
C PHE A 156 -7.67 17.38 17.96
N SER A 157 -7.05 18.44 18.49
CA SER A 157 -6.28 18.40 19.74
C SER A 157 -7.12 18.44 21.03
N ARG A 158 -8.40 18.83 20.99
CA ARG A 158 -9.20 19.14 22.21
C ARG A 158 -10.35 18.19 22.52
N GLY A 159 -10.71 17.26 21.64
CA GLY A 159 -12.08 16.71 21.65
C GLY A 159 -12.32 15.25 22.05
N ARG A 160 -11.34 14.33 22.01
CA ARG A 160 -11.69 12.89 21.88
C ARG A 160 -11.17 11.92 22.95
N TRP A 161 -10.59 12.42 24.05
CA TRP A 161 -10.14 11.60 25.19
C TRP A 161 -11.06 11.69 26.43
N ARG A 162 -12.21 12.36 26.32
CA ARG A 162 -13.20 12.47 27.40
C ARG A 162 -14.55 11.89 26.99
N SER A 163 -14.59 10.59 26.73
CA SER A 163 -15.83 9.81 26.85
C SER A 163 -15.53 8.32 26.81
N ARG A 164 -15.11 7.79 27.96
CA ARG A 164 -15.60 6.55 28.57
C ARG A 164 -15.09 6.49 30.00
#